data_AF-A0A194X048-F1
#
_entry.id   AF-A0A194X048-F1
#
_cell.length_a   1.000
_cell.length_b   1.000
_cell.length_c   1.000
_cell.angle_alpha   90.00
_cell.angle_beta   90.00
_cell.angle_gamma   90.00
#
_symmetry.space_group_name_H-M   'P 1'
#
loop_
_entity.id
_entity.type
_entity.pdbx_description
1 polymer ?
#
loop_
_entity_poly.entity_id
_entity_poly.type
_entity_poly.pdbx_seq_one_letter_code
_entity_poly.pdbx_strand_id
1 'polypeptide(L)'
;MFLTPLSAFLPYPFAGGTATRISGGVFTSPINSISYAPNTLDLFGLGTNSAAYHKSYNNVAVWSGWNSLGGIFTSNLVASTWGDNEIDVFGRGTDNAMWWNHWNGVFTSEPSSVSWGPGRIDVFGIGTDGAMYHKYYDSGVWSTTWENLGGVLLSAPTPVSWGPDRLDIFTIGTDDAVWHKYWTGSAWGGWERLG
;
A
#
# COMPACT_ATOMS: atom_id res chain seq x y z
N MET A 1 -63.98 -5.36 26.61
CA MET A 1 -63.65 -3.97 26.97
C MET A 1 -62.38 -4.02 27.81
N PHE A 2 -61.33 -3.31 27.34
CA PHE A 2 -59.97 -3.10 27.93
C PHE A 2 -59.04 -4.34 28.00
N LEU A 3 -57.73 -4.33 27.70
CA LEU A 3 -56.72 -3.40 27.16
C LEU A 3 -55.52 -4.27 26.67
N THR A 4 -54.80 -3.85 25.63
CA THR A 4 -53.36 -4.16 25.45
C THR A 4 -52.56 -3.20 26.36
N PRO A 5 -51.41 -3.60 26.97
CA PRO A 5 -50.09 -3.60 26.30
C PRO A 5 -49.17 -4.73 26.86
N LEU A 6 -47.86 -4.92 26.62
CA LEU A 6 -46.76 -4.15 26.03
C LEU A 6 -45.66 -5.13 25.56
N SER A 7 -44.91 -4.70 24.55
CA SER A 7 -43.73 -5.29 23.89
C SER A 7 -42.76 -6.17 24.70
N ALA A 8 -42.37 -7.30 24.12
CA ALA A 8 -41.01 -7.82 24.25
C ALA A 8 -40.25 -7.51 22.94
N PHE A 9 -39.30 -6.59 23.00
CA PHE A 9 -38.23 -6.49 22.01
C PHE A 9 -37.44 -7.81 22.08
N LEU A 10 -37.46 -8.61 21.02
CA LEU A 10 -36.46 -9.66 20.81
C LEU A 10 -35.57 -9.28 19.62
N PRO A 11 -34.25 -9.47 19.75
CA PRO A 11 -33.26 -8.98 18.81
C PRO A 11 -33.45 -9.66 17.45
N TYR A 12 -33.45 -8.88 16.37
CA TYR A 12 -33.49 -9.37 14.99
C TYR A 12 -32.43 -10.47 14.77
N PRO A 13 -32.82 -11.75 14.59
CA PRO A 13 -31.92 -12.76 14.04
C PRO A 13 -31.95 -12.63 12.51
N PHE A 14 -30.78 -12.68 11.87
CA PHE A 14 -30.63 -12.76 10.42
C PHE A 14 -31.50 -13.90 9.86
N ALA A 15 -32.62 -13.56 9.22
CA ALA A 15 -33.54 -14.53 8.65
C ALA A 15 -33.00 -15.04 7.30
N GLY A 16 -32.66 -16.33 7.22
CA GLY A 16 -32.81 -17.10 5.97
C GLY A 16 -31.60 -17.28 5.04
N GLY A 17 -30.36 -16.97 5.44
CA GLY A 17 -29.18 -17.26 4.62
C GLY A 17 -28.54 -18.62 4.94
N THR A 18 -28.55 -19.58 4.01
CA THR A 18 -27.64 -20.74 4.10
C THR A 18 -26.23 -20.22 3.87
N ALA A 19 -25.30 -20.47 4.79
CA ALA A 19 -23.90 -20.13 4.59
C ALA A 19 -23.35 -20.92 3.39
N THR A 20 -23.12 -20.25 2.27
CA THR A 20 -22.47 -20.85 1.11
C THR A 20 -20.96 -20.86 1.36
N ARG A 21 -20.34 -22.04 1.31
CA ARG A 21 -18.88 -22.16 1.43
C ARG A 21 -18.23 -21.39 0.28
N ILE A 22 -17.52 -20.32 0.61
CA ILE A 22 -16.54 -19.72 -0.29
C ILE A 22 -15.41 -20.76 -0.44
N SER A 23 -15.18 -21.23 -1.67
CA SER A 23 -14.35 -22.41 -1.94
C SER A 23 -12.87 -22.20 -1.60
N GLY A 24 -12.22 -23.29 -1.14
CA GLY A 24 -10.78 -23.42 -0.95
C GLY A 24 -10.24 -22.84 0.37
N GLY A 25 -9.05 -23.33 0.78
CA GLY A 25 -8.29 -22.84 1.95
C GLY A 25 -8.56 -23.59 3.26
N VAL A 26 -7.51 -23.84 4.03
CA VAL A 26 -7.54 -24.30 5.43
C VAL A 26 -6.75 -23.28 6.24
N PHE A 27 -7.42 -22.60 7.17
CA PHE A 27 -6.86 -21.46 7.89
C PHE A 27 -6.67 -21.78 9.37
N THR A 28 -5.58 -21.26 9.92
CA THR A 28 -5.19 -21.40 11.32
C THR A 28 -5.41 -20.12 12.12
N SER A 29 -5.76 -19.02 11.46
CA SER A 29 -6.18 -17.75 12.06
C SER A 29 -7.64 -17.44 11.75
N PRO A 30 -8.27 -16.50 12.48
CA PRO A 30 -9.44 -15.80 11.98
C PRO A 30 -9.18 -15.18 10.60
N ILE A 31 -10.24 -14.99 9.83
CA ILE A 31 -10.20 -14.28 8.55
C ILE A 31 -10.38 -12.79 8.80
N ASN A 32 -9.49 -11.97 8.25
CA ASN A 32 -9.64 -10.51 8.16
C ASN A 32 -10.26 -10.16 6.81
N SER A 33 -11.12 -9.15 6.74
CA SER A 33 -11.77 -8.70 5.51
C SER A 33 -11.69 -7.19 5.37
N ILE A 34 -11.44 -6.69 4.16
CA ILE A 34 -11.37 -5.27 3.89
C ILE A 34 -11.81 -4.92 2.46
N SER A 35 -12.19 -3.68 2.23
CA SER A 35 -12.54 -3.15 0.91
C SER A 35 -11.77 -1.86 0.67
N TYR A 36 -11.19 -1.74 -0.52
CA TYR A 36 -10.41 -0.57 -0.94
C TYR A 36 -11.14 0.31 -1.97
N ALA A 37 -12.30 -0.14 -2.46
CA ALA A 37 -13.10 0.55 -3.46
C ALA A 37 -14.52 -0.05 -3.51
N PRO A 38 -15.49 0.65 -4.11
CA PRO A 38 -16.82 0.08 -4.35
C PRO A 38 -16.76 -1.25 -5.11
N ASN A 39 -17.52 -2.23 -4.64
CA ASN A 39 -17.62 -3.58 -5.23
C ASN A 39 -16.31 -4.39 -5.21
N THR A 40 -15.38 -4.08 -4.30
CA THR A 40 -14.21 -4.92 -4.03
C THR A 40 -14.24 -5.45 -2.60
N LEU A 41 -13.72 -6.67 -2.40
CA LEU A 41 -13.54 -7.25 -1.08
C LEU A 41 -12.30 -8.16 -1.10
N ASP A 42 -11.39 -7.94 -0.17
CA ASP A 42 -10.23 -8.78 0.06
C ASP A 42 -10.34 -9.48 1.41
N LEU A 43 -10.03 -10.77 1.41
CA LEU A 43 -9.98 -11.63 2.58
C LEU A 43 -8.55 -12.07 2.85
N PHE A 44 -8.11 -12.03 4.10
CA PHE A 44 -6.78 -12.44 4.53
C PHE A 44 -6.84 -13.46 5.66
N GLY A 45 -5.90 -14.41 5.66
CA GLY A 45 -5.75 -15.37 6.76
C GLY A 45 -4.44 -16.15 6.68
N LEU A 46 -4.10 -16.83 7.76
CA LEU A 46 -2.94 -17.70 7.82
C LEU A 46 -3.28 -19.12 7.39
N GLY A 47 -2.49 -19.66 6.45
CA GLY A 47 -2.56 -21.07 6.07
C GLY A 47 -2.01 -21.99 7.17
N THR A 48 -2.09 -23.30 6.94
CA THR A 48 -1.50 -24.31 7.84
C THR A 48 0.03 -24.22 7.96
N ASN A 49 0.68 -23.56 7.01
CA ASN A 49 2.11 -23.24 7.01
C ASN A 49 2.44 -21.91 7.71
N SER A 50 1.47 -21.26 8.36
CA SER A 50 1.61 -19.92 8.97
C SER A 50 1.96 -18.80 7.99
N ALA A 51 1.87 -19.04 6.68
CA ALA A 51 2.02 -18.00 5.67
C ALA A 51 0.72 -17.22 5.49
N ALA A 52 0.84 -15.96 5.11
CA ALA A 52 -0.30 -15.12 4.77
C ALA A 52 -0.86 -15.53 3.40
N TYR A 53 -2.17 -15.59 3.29
CA TYR A 53 -2.89 -15.80 2.03
C TYR A 53 -3.95 -14.72 1.87
N HIS A 54 -4.26 -14.37 0.62
CA HIS A 54 -5.39 -13.50 0.29
C HIS A 54 -6.32 -14.09 -0.78
N LYS A 55 -7.54 -13.59 -0.80
CA LYS A 55 -8.54 -13.89 -1.84
C LYS A 55 -9.37 -12.64 -2.08
N SER A 56 -9.53 -12.26 -3.34
CA SER A 56 -10.19 -11.03 -3.74
C SER A 56 -11.51 -11.29 -4.47
N TYR A 57 -12.48 -10.43 -4.27
CA TYR A 57 -13.70 -10.29 -5.05
C TYR A 57 -13.64 -8.97 -5.83
N ASN A 58 -14.00 -9.02 -7.11
CA ASN A 58 -13.94 -7.88 -8.01
C ASN A 58 -15.33 -7.44 -8.52
N ASN A 59 -15.33 -6.31 -9.23
CA ASN A 59 -16.52 -5.64 -9.76
C ASN A 59 -17.29 -6.41 -10.86
N VAL A 60 -16.81 -7.59 -11.28
CA VAL A 60 -17.50 -8.50 -12.20
C VAL A 60 -18.07 -9.72 -11.49
N ALA A 61 -18.21 -9.65 -10.17
CA ALA A 61 -18.79 -10.66 -9.31
C ALA A 61 -18.03 -11.99 -9.26
N VAL A 62 -16.71 -11.95 -9.43
CA VAL A 62 -15.86 -13.15 -9.43
C VAL A 62 -14.91 -13.13 -8.24
N TRP A 63 -14.84 -14.27 -7.54
CA TRP A 63 -13.83 -14.55 -6.54
C TRP A 63 -12.56 -15.11 -7.18
N SER A 64 -11.39 -14.61 -6.80
CA SER A 64 -10.09 -15.21 -7.15
C SER A 64 -9.90 -16.57 -6.48
N GLY A 65 -8.82 -17.29 -6.82
CA GLY A 65 -8.25 -18.32 -5.95
C GLY A 65 -7.64 -17.73 -4.68
N TRP A 66 -7.28 -18.58 -3.71
CA TRP A 66 -6.42 -18.15 -2.60
C TRP A 66 -4.98 -18.07 -3.08
N ASN A 67 -4.37 -16.90 -3.01
CA ASN A 67 -2.97 -16.70 -3.36
C ASN A 67 -2.12 -16.52 -2.11
N SER A 68 -0.94 -17.13 -2.09
CA SER A 68 0.02 -16.94 -1.01
C SER A 68 0.65 -15.56 -1.12
N LEU A 69 0.64 -14.81 -0.02
CA LEU A 69 1.44 -13.60 0.17
C LEU A 69 2.81 -13.90 0.79
N GLY A 70 3.04 -15.14 1.23
CA GLY A 70 4.29 -15.55 1.87
C GLY A 70 4.39 -15.13 3.34
N GLY A 71 5.64 -15.11 3.85
CA GLY A 71 5.94 -14.84 5.26
C GLY A 71 5.64 -16.01 6.20
N ILE A 72 6.01 -15.85 7.48
CA ILE A 72 5.65 -16.73 8.59
C ILE A 72 5.22 -15.85 9.75
N PHE A 73 3.92 -15.85 10.04
CA PHE A 73 3.33 -14.97 11.06
C PHE A 73 2.92 -15.76 12.30
N THR A 74 3.13 -15.16 13.46
CA THR A 74 2.81 -15.68 14.79
C THR A 74 1.66 -14.91 15.47
N SER A 75 1.03 -13.98 14.76
CA SER A 75 -0.23 -13.34 15.14
C SER A 75 -1.25 -13.43 14.02
N ASN A 76 -2.50 -13.08 14.33
CA ASN A 76 -3.49 -12.80 13.30
C ASN A 76 -2.98 -11.68 12.37
N LEU A 77 -3.44 -11.73 11.13
CA LEU A 77 -3.26 -10.63 10.18
C LEU A 77 -4.30 -9.55 10.45
N VAL A 78 -3.86 -8.30 10.42
CA VAL A 78 -4.73 -7.13 10.46
C VAL A 78 -4.55 -6.34 9.18
N ALA A 79 -5.64 -6.02 8.49
CA ALA A 79 -5.60 -5.21 7.28
C ALA A 79 -6.17 -3.81 7.56
N SER A 80 -5.61 -2.80 6.91
CA SER A 80 -6.15 -1.44 6.87
C SER A 80 -6.05 -0.88 5.45
N THR A 81 -6.94 0.05 5.13
CA THR A 81 -6.90 0.84 3.90
C THR A 81 -6.73 2.29 4.30
N TRP A 82 -5.93 3.03 3.55
CA TRP A 82 -5.75 4.46 3.77
C TRP A 82 -6.00 5.29 2.50
N GLY A 83 -6.30 4.63 1.38
CA GLY A 83 -6.68 5.27 0.13
C GLY A 83 -7.37 4.29 -0.83
N ASP A 84 -7.87 4.82 -1.94
CA ASP A 84 -8.43 4.01 -3.02
C ASP A 84 -7.34 3.11 -3.61
N ASN A 85 -7.66 1.83 -3.82
CA ASN A 85 -6.75 0.80 -4.34
C ASN A 85 -5.57 0.43 -3.43
N GLU A 86 -5.59 0.83 -2.16
CA GLU A 86 -4.48 0.59 -1.24
C GLU A 86 -4.90 -0.29 -0.06
N ILE A 87 -4.25 -1.45 0.11
CA ILE A 87 -4.45 -2.34 1.28
C ILE A 87 -3.10 -2.66 1.92
N ASP A 88 -3.03 -2.40 3.22
CA ASP A 88 -1.89 -2.76 4.05
C ASP A 88 -2.24 -3.90 4.98
N VAL A 89 -1.41 -4.94 5.02
CA VAL A 89 -1.60 -6.12 5.87
C VAL A 89 -0.44 -6.29 6.83
N PHE A 90 -0.72 -6.21 8.13
CA PHE A 90 0.23 -6.33 9.22
C PHE A 90 0.09 -7.66 9.95
N GLY A 91 1.17 -8.15 10.51
CA GLY A 91 1.18 -9.25 11.47
C GLY A 91 2.53 -9.34 12.19
N ARG A 92 2.57 -10.04 13.32
CA ARG A 92 3.80 -10.31 14.06
C ARG A 92 4.52 -11.51 13.46
N GLY A 93 5.83 -11.40 13.24
CA GLY A 93 6.68 -12.47 12.70
C GLY A 93 7.19 -13.44 13.76
N THR A 94 8.03 -14.38 13.35
CA THR A 94 8.70 -15.34 14.27
C THR A 94 9.75 -14.69 15.18
N ASP A 95 10.24 -13.51 14.80
CA ASP A 95 11.18 -12.67 15.52
C ASP A 95 10.49 -11.70 16.51
N ASN A 96 9.16 -11.81 16.66
CA ASN A 96 8.31 -10.89 17.42
C ASN A 96 8.26 -9.45 16.88
N ALA A 97 8.86 -9.17 15.72
CA ALA A 97 8.71 -7.87 15.07
C ALA A 97 7.35 -7.79 14.37
N MET A 98 6.88 -6.56 14.15
CA MET A 98 5.74 -6.30 13.28
C MET A 98 6.22 -6.32 11.83
N TRP A 99 5.54 -7.08 10.98
CA TRP A 99 5.78 -7.20 9.55
C TRP A 99 4.56 -6.70 8.79
N TRP A 100 4.77 -5.95 7.71
CA TRP A 100 3.73 -5.50 6.79
C TRP A 100 4.08 -5.95 5.37
N ASN A 101 3.10 -6.51 4.66
CA ASN A 101 3.18 -6.75 3.21
C ASN A 101 2.71 -5.52 2.44
N HIS A 102 3.62 -4.69 1.94
CA HIS A 102 3.34 -3.78 0.82
C HIS A 102 4.14 -4.20 -0.42
N TRP A 103 3.46 -4.34 -1.55
CA TRP A 103 4.13 -4.63 -2.82
C TRP A 103 4.64 -3.32 -3.45
N ASN A 104 5.98 -3.22 -3.51
CA ASN A 104 6.82 -2.30 -4.28
C ASN A 104 6.91 -0.84 -3.80
N GLY A 105 7.54 -0.65 -2.64
CA GLY A 105 7.95 0.65 -2.10
C GLY A 105 6.93 1.15 -1.09
N VAL A 106 7.34 1.23 0.18
CA VAL A 106 6.54 1.90 1.20
C VAL A 106 7.02 3.34 1.24
N PHE A 107 6.15 4.28 0.91
CA PHE A 107 6.43 5.70 1.06
C PHE A 107 5.80 6.25 2.35
N THR A 108 6.57 7.06 3.07
CA THR A 108 6.14 7.86 4.22
C THR A 108 5.69 9.26 3.80
N SER A 109 5.80 9.59 2.50
CA SER A 109 5.27 10.81 1.90
C SER A 109 4.27 10.50 0.79
N GLU A 110 3.48 11.51 0.40
CA GLU A 110 2.77 11.48 -0.86
C GLU A 110 3.76 11.26 -2.03
N PRO A 111 3.41 10.45 -3.03
CA PRO A 111 4.21 10.32 -4.24
C PRO A 111 4.09 11.59 -5.07
N SER A 112 5.20 11.98 -5.71
CA SER A 112 5.24 13.08 -6.67
C SER A 112 5.71 12.60 -8.03
N SER A 113 5.29 13.24 -9.11
CA SER A 113 5.69 12.85 -10.46
C SER A 113 5.97 14.05 -11.36
N VAL A 114 6.83 13.81 -12.35
CA VAL A 114 7.23 14.80 -13.35
C VAL A 114 7.49 14.09 -14.69
N SER A 115 7.41 14.84 -15.78
CA SER A 115 7.84 14.39 -17.10
C SER A 115 8.73 15.46 -17.71
N TRP A 116 9.89 15.06 -18.23
CA TRP A 116 10.78 15.95 -19.00
C TRP A 116 10.63 15.77 -20.52
N GLY A 117 9.79 14.84 -20.98
CA GLY A 117 9.56 14.59 -22.40
C GLY A 117 8.54 13.49 -22.69
N PRO A 118 8.07 13.38 -23.95
CA PRO A 118 7.15 12.32 -24.36
C PRO A 118 7.72 10.93 -24.07
N GLY A 119 6.88 10.02 -23.57
CA GLY A 119 7.30 8.66 -23.25
C GLY A 119 8.10 8.53 -21.95
N ARG A 120 8.28 9.63 -21.20
CA ARG A 120 8.95 9.65 -19.90
C ARG A 120 8.01 10.08 -18.78
N ILE A 121 8.01 9.33 -17.67
CA ILE A 121 7.47 9.76 -16.38
C ILE A 121 8.46 9.36 -15.29
N ASP A 122 8.75 10.26 -14.37
CA ASP A 122 9.57 10.00 -13.19
C ASP A 122 8.69 10.17 -11.94
N VAL A 123 8.73 9.20 -11.03
CA VAL A 123 7.95 9.17 -9.78
C VAL A 123 8.92 9.12 -8.60
N PHE A 124 8.63 9.92 -7.57
CA PHE A 124 9.42 10.02 -6.36
C PHE A 124 8.56 9.83 -5.12
N GLY A 125 9.15 9.28 -4.06
CA GLY A 125 8.55 9.22 -2.73
C GLY A 125 9.62 9.06 -1.66
N ILE A 126 9.30 9.37 -0.41
CA ILE A 126 10.21 9.17 0.72
C ILE A 126 9.95 7.80 1.33
N GLY A 127 10.98 6.96 1.51
CA GLY A 127 10.85 5.63 2.10
C GLY A 127 10.64 5.65 3.61
N THR A 128 10.48 4.48 4.22
CA THR A 128 10.41 4.33 5.69
C THR A 128 11.72 4.62 6.41
N ASP A 129 12.83 4.61 5.68
CA ASP A 129 14.16 5.01 6.14
C ASP A 129 14.40 6.53 6.03
N GLY A 130 13.42 7.29 5.54
CA GLY A 130 13.54 8.73 5.28
C GLY A 130 14.31 9.09 4.00
N ALA A 131 14.78 8.09 3.23
CA ALA A 131 15.48 8.35 1.97
C ALA A 131 14.51 8.63 0.83
N MET A 132 14.92 9.42 -0.15
CA MET A 132 14.17 9.56 -1.39
C MET A 132 14.35 8.34 -2.27
N TYR A 133 13.27 7.86 -2.86
CA TYR A 133 13.26 6.80 -3.86
C TYR A 133 12.68 7.31 -5.17
N HIS A 134 13.17 6.75 -6.27
CA HIS A 134 12.83 7.13 -7.63
C HIS A 134 12.48 5.91 -8.48
N LYS A 135 11.44 6.00 -9.31
CA LYS A 135 11.08 5.01 -10.32
C LYS A 135 10.61 5.72 -11.56
N TYR A 136 10.91 5.17 -12.73
CA TYR A 136 10.60 5.85 -13.97
C TYR A 136 9.97 4.94 -15.01
N TYR A 137 9.15 5.54 -15.85
CA TYR A 137 8.63 4.96 -17.08
C TYR A 137 9.42 5.53 -18.25
N ASP A 138 9.89 4.66 -19.13
CA ASP A 138 10.53 5.02 -20.39
C ASP A 138 9.96 4.17 -21.52
N SER A 139 9.35 4.84 -22.49
CA SER A 139 9.03 4.28 -23.82
C SER A 139 8.27 2.94 -23.78
N GLY A 140 7.29 2.80 -22.89
CA GLY A 140 6.49 1.57 -22.77
C GLY A 140 6.79 0.74 -21.52
N VAL A 141 7.91 1.02 -20.84
CA VAL A 141 8.47 0.13 -19.81
C VAL A 141 8.76 0.91 -18.54
N TRP A 142 8.30 0.40 -17.39
CA TRP A 142 8.73 0.89 -16.08
C TRP A 142 10.08 0.28 -15.70
N SER A 143 10.93 1.06 -15.02
CA SER A 143 12.12 0.54 -14.37
C SER A 143 11.75 -0.60 -13.41
N THR A 144 12.59 -1.63 -13.37
CA THR A 144 12.27 -2.88 -12.66
C THR A 144 12.29 -2.71 -11.14
N THR A 145 13.08 -1.77 -10.63
CA THR A 145 13.26 -1.48 -9.21
C THR A 145 13.15 0.01 -8.92
N TRP A 146 12.83 0.35 -7.67
CA TRP A 146 13.01 1.71 -7.14
C TRP A 146 14.50 1.97 -6.90
N GLU A 147 14.98 3.13 -7.33
CA GLU A 147 16.33 3.63 -7.09
C GLU A 147 16.35 4.41 -5.78
N ASN A 148 17.25 4.07 -4.85
CA ASN A 148 17.46 4.86 -3.64
C ASN A 148 18.36 6.06 -3.96
N LEU A 149 17.85 7.27 -3.77
CA LEU A 149 18.51 8.55 -4.02
C LEU A 149 19.14 9.17 -2.74
N GLY A 150 19.02 8.47 -1.61
CA GLY A 150 19.56 8.84 -0.30
C GLY A 150 18.81 9.99 0.37
N GLY A 151 19.44 10.56 1.40
CA GLY A 151 18.88 11.64 2.22
C GLY A 151 18.13 11.13 3.45
N VAL A 152 17.74 12.07 4.32
CA VAL A 152 16.78 11.86 5.41
C VAL A 152 15.85 13.06 5.39
N LEU A 153 14.63 12.86 4.91
CA LEU A 153 13.76 13.93 4.43
C LEU A 153 12.44 13.94 5.19
N LEU A 154 11.93 15.14 5.46
CA LEU A 154 10.75 15.39 6.26
C LEU A 154 9.51 15.75 5.42
N SER A 155 9.67 16.14 4.16
CA SER A 155 8.55 16.48 3.28
C SER A 155 8.53 15.65 2.00
N ALA A 156 7.35 15.55 1.40
CA ALA A 156 7.19 15.00 0.07
C ALA A 156 8.14 15.69 -0.93
N PRO A 157 8.68 14.95 -1.92
CA PRO A 157 9.50 15.54 -2.96
C PRO A 157 8.65 16.48 -3.84
N THR A 158 9.26 17.57 -4.31
CA THR A 158 8.68 18.49 -5.30
C THR A 158 9.59 18.50 -6.54
N PRO A 159 9.37 17.58 -7.50
CA PRO A 159 10.16 17.51 -8.71
C PRO A 159 9.67 18.52 -9.76
N VAL A 160 10.60 19.13 -10.48
CA VAL A 160 10.35 19.99 -11.64
C VAL A 160 11.30 19.64 -12.76
N SER A 161 10.90 19.97 -13.98
CA SER A 161 11.76 19.90 -15.17
C SER A 161 11.68 21.22 -15.93
N TRP A 162 12.82 21.70 -16.41
CA TRP A 162 12.91 22.87 -17.28
C TRP A 162 13.42 22.53 -18.68
N GLY A 163 13.69 21.26 -18.98
CA GLY A 163 14.14 20.82 -20.29
C GLY A 163 14.30 19.30 -20.38
N PRO A 164 14.49 18.77 -21.60
CA PRO A 164 14.77 17.36 -21.81
C PRO A 164 15.98 16.90 -20.98
N ASP A 165 15.91 15.67 -20.47
CA ASP A 165 16.97 15.05 -19.69
C ASP A 165 17.36 15.81 -18.41
N ARG A 166 16.47 16.68 -17.90
CA ARG A 166 16.73 17.49 -16.73
C ARG A 166 15.60 17.44 -15.71
N LEU A 167 15.98 17.10 -14.48
CA LEU A 167 15.11 17.16 -13.30
C LEU A 167 15.81 17.91 -12.16
N ASP A 168 15.01 18.63 -11.39
CA ASP A 168 15.39 19.30 -10.16
C ASP A 168 14.34 18.97 -9.10
N ILE A 169 14.75 18.50 -7.91
CA ILE A 169 13.85 17.99 -6.87
C ILE A 169 14.12 18.73 -5.58
N PHE A 170 13.07 19.27 -4.97
CA PHE A 170 13.15 20.01 -3.72
C PHE A 170 12.38 19.30 -2.60
N THR A 171 12.87 19.39 -1.37
CA THR A 171 12.27 18.74 -0.18
C THR A 171 12.78 19.44 1.08
N ILE A 172 12.14 19.21 2.22
CA ILE A 172 12.60 19.68 3.53
C ILE A 172 13.41 18.58 4.22
N GLY A 173 14.61 18.91 4.70
CA GLY A 173 15.48 18.01 5.45
C GLY A 173 15.21 18.03 6.95
N THR A 174 15.94 17.21 7.71
CA THR A 174 15.80 17.13 9.18
C THR A 174 16.25 18.37 9.94
N ASP A 175 16.92 19.30 9.26
CA ASP A 175 17.35 20.60 9.77
C ASP A 175 16.39 21.74 9.38
N ASP A 176 15.16 21.40 8.97
CA ASP A 176 14.13 22.32 8.47
C ASP A 176 14.55 23.14 7.24
N ALA A 177 15.67 22.79 6.61
CA ALA A 177 16.19 23.46 5.44
C ALA A 177 15.58 22.90 4.14
N VAL A 178 15.58 23.72 3.09
CA VAL A 178 15.29 23.23 1.74
C VAL A 178 16.52 22.49 1.21
N TRP A 179 16.33 21.25 0.80
CA TRP A 179 17.32 20.43 0.13
C TRP A 179 16.96 20.19 -1.32
N HIS A 180 18.00 20.13 -2.16
CA HIS A 180 17.90 20.00 -3.61
C HIS A 180 18.75 18.83 -4.12
N LYS A 181 18.19 18.07 -5.07
CA LYS A 181 18.89 17.02 -5.83
C LYS A 181 18.45 17.12 -7.28
N TYR A 182 19.32 16.74 -8.20
CA TYR A 182 19.06 16.94 -9.62
C TYR A 182 19.59 15.81 -10.51
N TRP A 183 19.00 15.68 -11.71
CA TRP A 183 19.43 14.77 -12.78
C TRP A 183 20.07 15.57 -13.93
N THR A 184 21.15 15.07 -14.53
CA THR A 184 21.88 15.76 -15.62
C THR A 184 21.76 15.06 -16.99
N GLY A 185 20.84 14.12 -17.14
CA GLY A 185 20.73 13.28 -18.35
C GLY A 185 21.58 12.01 -18.29
N SER A 186 22.53 11.97 -17.37
CA SER A 186 23.48 10.85 -17.23
C SER A 186 23.72 10.41 -15.78
N ALA A 187 23.54 11.31 -14.81
CA ALA A 187 23.74 11.00 -13.40
C ALA A 187 22.89 11.89 -12.48
N TRP A 188 22.66 11.37 -11.27
CA TRP A 188 22.12 12.14 -10.15
C TRP A 188 23.23 12.93 -9.47
N GLY A 189 23.00 14.22 -9.22
CA GLY A 189 23.84 15.07 -8.38
C GLY A 189 23.78 14.70 -6.90
N GLY A 190 24.66 15.28 -6.10
CA GLY A 190 24.62 15.20 -4.63
C GLY A 190 23.40 15.91 -4.04
N TRP A 191 23.16 15.71 -2.74
CA TRP A 191 22.19 16.52 -1.99
C TRP A 191 22.81 17.86 -1.64
N GLU A 192 22.11 18.95 -1.95
CA GLU A 192 22.56 20.33 -1.72
C GLU A 192 21.58 21.07 -0.81
N ARG A 193 22.10 21.77 0.20
CA ARG A 193 21.29 22.57 1.13
C ARG A 193 21.14 23.99 0.58
N LEU A 194 19.91 24.50 0.49
CA LEU A 194 19.58 25.79 -0.11
C LEU A 194 19.20 26.89 0.88
N GLY A 195 18.91 26.57 2.15
CA GLY A 195 18.52 27.56 3.14
C GLY A 195 17.87 26.93 4.35
#